data_AF-A0A9D4PGG5-F1
#
_entry.id   AF-A0A9D4PGG5-F1
#
_cell.length_a   1.000
_cell.length_b   1.000
_cell.length_c   1.000
_cell.angle_alpha   90.00
_cell.angle_beta   90.00
_cell.angle_gamma   90.00
#
_symmetry.space_group_name_H-M   'P 1'
#
loop_
_entity.id
_entity.type
_entity.pdbx_description
1 polymer ?
#
loop_
_entity_poly.entity_id
_entity_poly.type
_entity_poly.pdbx_seq_one_letter_code
_entity_poly.pdbx_strand_id
1 'polypeptide(L)'
;MKAFTEGLSGNRLIVDWSCDVVGCGSEYPPSVFRSVLRNRAALNRAVDFVLQRRVDRHCAECFEVFFGRACLMTKLMEVTGMLDVEARIVADAAENRRREWYLTLTGVVRRSVVCWPADVTQVDALNSDCWRAIASYLMVTDIPSR
;
A
#
# COMPACT_ATOMS: atom_id res chain seq x y z
N MET A 1 -18.01 20.60 13.76
CA MET A 1 -17.03 19.57 14.18
C MET A 1 -17.46 18.13 13.84
N LYS A 2 -18.68 17.69 14.15
CA LYS A 2 -19.12 16.29 13.91
C LYS A 2 -18.97 15.78 12.46
N ALA A 3 -19.47 16.53 11.47
CA ALA A 3 -19.33 16.19 10.06
C ALA A 3 -17.86 16.10 9.59
N PHE A 4 -16.99 16.93 10.17
CA PHE A 4 -15.55 16.93 9.89
C PHE A 4 -14.87 15.67 10.46
N THR A 5 -15.21 15.28 11.69
CA THR A 5 -14.70 14.05 12.29
C THR A 5 -15.18 12.79 11.55
N GLU A 6 -16.42 12.81 11.05
CA GLU A 6 -16.97 11.72 10.22
C GLU A 6 -16.23 11.63 8.88
N GLY A 7 -15.99 12.77 8.19
CA GLY A 7 -15.20 12.80 6.97
C GLY A 7 -13.75 12.32 7.16
N LEU A 8 -13.11 12.70 8.27
CA LEU A 8 -11.76 12.22 8.62
C LEU A 8 -11.70 10.72 8.89
N SER A 9 -12.74 10.16 9.51
CA SER A 9 -12.77 8.73 9.83
C SER A 9 -12.73 7.85 8.58
N GLY A 10 -13.34 8.31 7.48
CA GLY A 10 -13.30 7.66 6.17
C GLY A 10 -12.04 8.00 5.35
N ASN A 11 -11.34 9.08 5.69
CA ASN A 11 -10.14 9.50 4.99
C ASN A 11 -8.92 8.66 5.41
N ARG A 12 -8.20 8.10 4.44
CA ARG A 12 -6.96 7.33 4.67
C ARG A 12 -5.66 8.08 4.32
N LEU A 13 -5.77 9.29 3.77
CA LEU A 13 -4.65 10.02 3.17
C LEU A 13 -4.11 11.15 4.06
N ILE A 14 -4.90 11.65 5.00
CA ILE A 14 -4.46 12.64 5.99
C ILE A 14 -3.60 11.91 7.03
N VAL A 15 -2.28 12.07 6.88
CA VAL A 15 -1.24 11.42 7.70
C VAL A 15 -0.55 12.40 8.65
N ASP A 16 -0.76 13.70 8.44
CA ASP A 16 -0.31 14.78 9.30
C ASP A 16 -1.44 15.82 9.43
N TRP A 17 -1.52 16.45 10.59
CA TRP A 17 -2.52 17.46 10.92
C TRP A 17 -1.96 18.44 11.95
N SER A 18 -1.80 19.69 11.53
CA SER A 18 -1.61 20.82 12.44
C SER A 18 -2.83 21.74 12.37
N CYS A 19 -3.24 22.29 13.51
CA CYS A 19 -4.33 23.25 13.58
C CYS A 19 -3.93 24.38 14.52
N ASP A 20 -3.59 25.53 13.94
CA ASP A 20 -3.22 26.73 14.68
C ASP A 20 -4.49 27.47 15.07
N VAL A 21 -5.22 26.95 16.07
CA VAL A 21 -6.36 27.69 16.65
C VAL A 21 -5.86 28.40 17.89
N VAL A 22 -5.54 29.68 17.73
CA VAL A 22 -5.32 30.60 18.84
C VAL A 22 -6.57 30.59 19.73
N GLY A 23 -6.46 30.03 20.94
CA GLY A 23 -7.49 30.15 21.98
C GLY A 23 -8.33 28.91 22.31
N CYS A 24 -8.09 27.74 21.71
CA CYS A 24 -8.67 26.49 22.21
C CYS A 24 -7.61 25.72 23.03
N GLY A 25 -7.96 25.31 24.25
CA GLY A 25 -7.15 24.37 25.03
C GLY A 25 -6.77 23.17 24.18
N SER A 26 -5.52 22.73 24.31
CA SER A 26 -4.76 21.87 23.40
C SER A 26 -5.24 20.41 23.28
N GLU A 27 -6.53 20.13 23.40
CA GLU A 27 -7.07 18.78 23.28
C GLU A 27 -7.77 18.61 21.95
N TYR A 28 -7.05 17.99 21.01
CA TYR A 28 -7.63 17.47 19.77
C TYR A 28 -8.82 16.55 20.11
N PRO A 29 -9.92 16.57 19.33
CA PRO A 29 -10.95 15.55 19.47
C PRO A 29 -10.28 14.18 19.35
N PRO A 30 -10.41 13.27 20.33
CA PRO A 30 -9.68 12.00 20.34
C PRO A 30 -9.88 11.16 19.07
N SER A 31 -11.01 11.34 18.38
CA SER A 31 -11.32 10.70 17.10
C SER A 31 -10.46 11.17 15.93
N VAL A 32 -10.11 12.46 15.86
CA VAL A 32 -9.23 13.04 14.83
C VAL A 32 -7.83 12.47 14.99
N PHE A 33 -7.30 12.55 16.21
CA PHE A 33 -5.97 12.05 16.54
C PHE A 33 -5.83 10.54 16.24
N ARG A 34 -6.83 9.74 16.63
CA ARG A 34 -6.88 8.31 16.30
C ARG A 34 -6.89 8.04 14.80
N SER A 35 -7.61 8.85 14.02
CA SER A 35 -7.69 8.70 12.56
C SER A 35 -6.33 9.00 11.90
N VAL A 36 -5.66 10.08 12.32
CA VAL A 36 -4.31 10.43 11.83
C VAL A 36 -3.30 9.36 12.20
N LEU A 37 -3.30 8.87 13.45
CA LEU A 37 -2.41 7.78 13.86
C LEU A 37 -2.64 6.50 13.06
N ARG A 38 -3.89 6.12 12.80
CA ARG A 38 -4.24 4.97 11.96
C ARG A 38 -3.67 5.14 10.55
N ASN A 39 -3.86 6.32 9.95
CA ASN A 39 -3.38 6.60 8.59
C ASN A 39 -1.86 6.61 8.53
N ARG A 40 -1.18 7.18 9.53
CA ARG A 40 0.29 7.16 9.65
C ARG A 40 0.82 5.73 9.82
N ALA A 41 0.14 4.89 10.60
CA ALA A 41 0.49 3.49 10.73
C ALA A 41 0.33 2.73 9.39
N ALA A 42 -0.70 3.04 8.61
CA ALA A 42 -0.85 2.49 7.26
C ALA A 42 0.26 2.97 6.31
N LEU A 43 0.62 4.25 6.36
CA LEU A 43 1.74 4.80 5.57
C LEU A 43 3.07 4.12 5.91
N ASN A 44 3.35 3.90 7.19
CA ASN A 44 4.56 3.19 7.61
C ASN A 44 4.59 1.75 7.06
N ARG A 45 3.44 1.04 7.06
CA ARG A 45 3.34 -0.30 6.46
C ARG A 45 3.56 -0.30 4.95
N ALA A 46 3.08 0.74 4.25
CA ALA A 46 3.38 0.93 2.84
C ALA A 46 4.89 1.10 2.59
N VAL A 47 5.58 1.87 3.44
CA VAL A 47 7.05 2.00 3.39
C VAL A 47 7.74 0.67 3.70
N ASP A 48 7.28 -0.10 4.68
CA ASP A 48 7.85 -1.42 4.98
C ASP A 48 7.72 -2.39 3.81
N PHE A 49 6.62 -2.29 3.04
CA PHE A 49 6.43 -3.05 1.81
C PHE A 49 7.46 -2.66 0.74
N VAL A 50 7.61 -1.35 0.48
CA VAL A 50 8.58 -0.83 -0.49
C VAL A 50 10.00 -1.29 -0.15
N LEU A 51 10.37 -1.14 1.12
CA LEU A 51 11.70 -1.48 1.64
C LEU A 51 11.91 -2.98 1.89
N GLN A 52 10.93 -3.84 1.58
CA GLN A 52 11.00 -5.29 1.80
C GLN A 52 11.24 -5.70 3.27
N ARG A 53 10.99 -4.81 4.23
CA ARG A 53 11.07 -5.13 5.66
C ARG A 53 9.95 -6.08 6.05
N ARG A 54 8.80 -5.94 5.40
CA ARG A 54 7.62 -6.79 5.60
C ARG A 54 6.83 -6.88 4.31
N VAL A 55 6.72 -8.09 3.76
CA VAL A 55 6.02 -8.36 2.49
C VAL A 55 4.87 -9.30 2.76
N ASP A 56 3.79 -8.76 3.31
CA ASP A 56 2.53 -9.46 3.49
C ASP A 56 1.37 -8.70 2.84
N ARG A 57 0.21 -9.35 2.81
CA ARG A 57 -1.01 -8.83 2.21
C ARG A 57 -1.38 -7.45 2.74
N HIS A 58 -1.30 -7.25 4.05
CA HIS A 58 -1.73 -6.02 4.71
C HIS A 58 -0.82 -4.84 4.38
N CYS A 59 0.49 -5.09 4.33
CA CYS A 59 1.48 -4.12 3.86
C CYS A 59 1.27 -3.78 2.36
N ALA A 60 0.94 -4.77 1.52
CA ALA A 60 0.63 -4.55 0.11
C ALA A 60 -0.64 -3.71 -0.10
N GLU A 61 -1.71 -3.98 0.65
CA GLU A 61 -2.95 -3.17 0.62
C GLU A 61 -2.69 -1.73 1.05
N CYS A 62 -1.88 -1.52 2.10
CA CYS A 62 -1.47 -0.18 2.50
C CYS A 62 -0.67 0.51 1.40
N PHE A 63 0.26 -0.20 0.76
CA PHE A 63 1.03 0.33 -0.36
C PHE A 63 0.15 0.76 -1.53
N GLU A 64 -0.84 -0.05 -1.94
CA GLU A 64 -1.78 0.33 -3.02
C GLU A 64 -2.51 1.65 -2.75
N VAL A 65 -2.89 1.91 -1.50
CA VAL A 65 -3.57 3.16 -1.11
C VAL A 65 -2.68 4.39 -1.32
N PHE A 66 -1.38 4.25 -1.06
CA PHE A 66 -0.42 5.35 -1.06
C PHE A 66 0.46 5.42 -2.31
N PHE A 67 0.43 4.40 -3.18
CA PHE A 67 1.21 4.39 -4.42
C PHE A 67 0.82 5.59 -5.31
N GLY A 68 1.82 6.26 -5.87
CA GLY A 68 1.64 7.50 -6.63
C GLY A 68 1.28 8.74 -5.80
N ARG A 69 1.20 8.63 -4.47
CA ARG A 69 0.91 9.78 -3.59
C ARG A 69 2.20 10.41 -3.05
N ALA A 70 2.22 11.74 -2.96
CA ALA A 70 3.37 12.49 -2.46
C ALA A 70 3.77 12.10 -1.03
N CYS A 71 2.80 11.83 -0.15
CA CYS A 71 3.06 11.44 1.23
C CYS A 71 3.88 10.14 1.37
N LEU A 72 3.75 9.20 0.41
CA LEU A 72 4.60 8.01 0.37
C LEU A 72 6.05 8.38 0.05
N MET A 73 6.26 9.21 -0.98
CA MET A 73 7.60 9.63 -1.39
C MET A 73 8.28 10.42 -0.28
N THR A 74 7.60 11.41 0.29
CA THR A 74 8.11 12.20 1.41
C THR A 74 8.52 11.29 2.57
N LYS A 75 7.66 10.33 2.95
CA LYS A 75 7.96 9.45 4.06
C LYS A 75 9.10 8.47 3.77
N LEU A 76 9.16 7.97 2.54
CA LEU A 76 10.20 7.08 2.09
C LEU A 76 11.57 7.78 2.13
N MET A 77 11.66 8.99 1.57
CA MET A 77 12.85 9.83 1.62
C MET A 77 13.27 10.18 3.05
N GLU A 78 12.32 10.52 3.92
CA GLU A 78 12.58 10.80 5.35
C GLU A 78 13.20 9.59 6.06
N VAL A 79 12.71 8.38 5.78
CA VAL A 79 13.14 7.15 6.46
C VAL A 79 14.45 6.59 5.92
N THR A 80 14.76 6.81 4.65
CA THR A 80 15.95 6.22 3.99
C THR A 80 17.07 7.20 3.69
N GLY A 81 16.78 8.51 3.66
CA GLY A 81 17.69 9.53 3.15
C GLY A 81 17.85 9.52 1.63
N MET A 82 17.03 8.76 0.90
CA MET A 82 17.05 8.70 -0.57
C MET A 82 16.64 10.03 -1.19
N LEU A 83 17.18 10.30 -2.38
CA LEU A 83 16.69 11.38 -3.25
C LEU A 83 15.34 10.99 -3.88
N ASP A 84 14.57 11.98 -4.34
CA ASP A 84 13.24 11.76 -4.96
C ASP A 84 13.30 10.75 -6.13
N VAL A 85 14.33 10.85 -6.97
CA VAL A 85 14.51 9.94 -8.12
C VAL A 85 14.73 8.50 -7.65
N GLU A 86 15.56 8.29 -6.63
CA GLU A 86 15.82 6.96 -6.06
C GLU A 86 14.58 6.39 -5.39
N ALA A 87 13.86 7.23 -4.63
CA ALA A 87 12.60 6.87 -3.97
C ALA A 87 11.53 6.40 -4.97
N ARG A 88 11.43 7.07 -6.14
CA ARG A 88 10.53 6.65 -7.21
C ARG A 88 10.93 5.31 -7.81
N ILE A 89 12.21 5.11 -8.11
CA ILE A 89 12.71 3.84 -8.67
C ILE A 89 12.36 2.67 -7.74
N VAL A 90 12.60 2.80 -6.44
CA VAL A 90 12.29 1.71 -5.49
C VAL A 90 10.79 1.50 -5.31
N ALA A 91 9.98 2.57 -5.40
CA ALA A 91 8.52 2.46 -5.34
C ALA A 91 7.95 1.76 -6.58
N ASP A 92 8.46 2.08 -7.77
CA ASP A 92 8.08 1.41 -9.02
C ASP A 92 8.51 -0.06 -9.01
N ALA A 93 9.69 -0.36 -8.47
CA ALA A 93 10.13 -1.75 -8.27
C ALA A 93 9.20 -2.50 -7.30
N ALA A 94 8.71 -1.84 -6.25
CA ALA A 94 7.74 -2.41 -5.32
C ALA A 94 6.38 -2.69 -5.98
N GLU A 95 5.92 -1.81 -6.87
CA GLU A 95 4.68 -2.03 -7.63
C GLU A 95 4.81 -3.20 -8.61
N ASN A 96 5.94 -3.31 -9.32
CA ASN A 96 6.21 -4.47 -10.16
C ASN A 96 6.19 -5.78 -9.35
N ARG A 97 6.79 -5.78 -8.16
CA ARG A 97 6.77 -6.92 -7.24
C ARG A 97 5.36 -7.24 -6.75
N ARG A 98 4.57 -6.23 -6.37
CA ARG A 98 3.17 -6.42 -5.94
C ARG A 98 2.39 -7.18 -7.02
N ARG A 99 2.52 -6.75 -8.28
CA ARG A 99 1.86 -7.38 -9.43
C ARG A 99 2.35 -8.81 -9.67
N GLU A 100 3.66 -9.02 -9.65
CA GLU A 100 4.25 -10.34 -9.83
C GLU A 100 3.81 -11.32 -8.74
N TRP A 101 3.70 -10.86 -7.49
CA TRP A 101 3.36 -11.70 -6.33
C TRP A 101 1.87 -11.65 -5.99
N TYR A 102 1.02 -11.07 -6.84
CA TYR A 102 -0.39 -10.82 -6.55
C TYR A 102 -1.13 -12.07 -6.03
N LEU A 103 -0.99 -13.21 -6.73
CA LEU A 103 -1.67 -14.45 -6.36
C LEU A 103 -1.22 -15.01 -5.00
N THR A 104 0.04 -14.81 -4.66
CA THR A 104 0.62 -15.25 -3.38
C THR A 104 0.23 -14.28 -2.26
N LEU A 105 0.30 -12.96 -2.51
CA LEU A 105 -0.09 -11.91 -1.56
C LEU A 105 -1.58 -12.02 -1.19
N THR A 106 -2.45 -12.30 -2.17
CA THR A 106 -3.89 -12.47 -1.93
C THR A 106 -4.26 -13.83 -1.34
N GLY A 107 -3.33 -14.79 -1.34
CA GLY A 107 -3.55 -16.16 -0.86
C GLY A 107 -4.38 -17.03 -1.80
N VAL A 108 -4.59 -16.60 -3.05
CA VAL A 108 -5.19 -17.43 -4.11
C VAL A 108 -4.32 -18.64 -4.38
N VAL A 109 -3.01 -18.46 -4.32
CA VAL A 109 -2.00 -19.51 -4.51
C VAL A 109 -1.03 -19.51 -3.33
N ARG A 110 -0.55 -20.70 -2.93
CA ARG A 110 0.42 -20.82 -1.83
C ARG A 110 1.86 -20.44 -2.23
N ARG A 111 2.28 -20.78 -3.45
CA ARG A 111 3.63 -20.51 -3.98
C ARG A 111 3.63 -20.13 -5.46
N SER A 112 3.10 -21.01 -6.31
CA SER A 112 3.07 -20.82 -7.76
C SER A 112 1.88 -21.55 -8.39
N VAL A 113 1.46 -21.07 -9.57
CA VAL A 113 0.49 -21.77 -10.42
C VAL A 113 1.24 -22.90 -11.10
N VAL A 114 0.67 -24.11 -11.05
CA VAL A 114 1.20 -25.30 -11.73
C VAL A 114 0.03 -26.01 -12.38
N CYS A 115 0.14 -26.29 -13.66
CA CYS A 115 -0.87 -27.00 -14.41
C CYS A 115 -0.52 -28.48 -14.53
N TRP A 116 -1.55 -29.31 -14.74
CA TRP A 116 -1.33 -30.70 -15.14
C TRP A 116 -0.81 -30.73 -16.58
N PRO A 117 0.08 -31.68 -16.93
CA PRO A 117 0.67 -31.75 -18.26
C PRO A 117 -0.38 -31.77 -19.38
N ALA A 118 -0.17 -30.94 -20.40
CA ALA A 118 -0.99 -30.89 -21.61
C ALA A 118 -0.13 -30.54 -22.83
N ASP A 119 -0.63 -30.84 -24.02
CA ASP A 119 0.06 -30.58 -25.30
C ASP A 119 -0.05 -29.11 -25.78
N VAL A 120 -0.53 -28.21 -24.92
CA VAL A 120 -0.78 -26.79 -25.23
C VAL A 120 -0.11 -25.89 -24.21
N THR A 121 0.18 -24.64 -24.59
CA THR A 121 0.66 -23.64 -23.64
C THR A 121 -0.39 -23.37 -22.57
N GLN A 122 -0.01 -23.57 -21.31
CA GLN A 122 -0.85 -23.38 -20.15
C GLN A 122 -0.46 -22.13 -19.36
N VAL A 123 -1.30 -21.75 -18.40
CA VAL A 123 -1.15 -20.50 -17.65
C VAL A 123 0.11 -20.48 -16.77
N ASP A 124 0.61 -21.64 -16.33
CA ASP A 124 1.86 -21.77 -15.59
C ASP A 124 3.12 -21.55 -16.45
N ALA A 125 2.99 -21.58 -17.78
CA ALA A 125 4.05 -21.22 -18.72
C ALA A 125 4.16 -19.69 -18.97
N LEU A 126 3.27 -18.88 -18.40
CA LEU A 126 3.35 -17.42 -18.52
C LEU A 126 4.57 -16.88 -17.78
N ASN A 127 5.31 -15.99 -18.44
CA ASN A 127 6.46 -15.29 -17.83
C ASN A 127 6.01 -14.17 -16.88
N SER A 128 6.97 -13.56 -16.17
CA SER A 128 6.66 -12.51 -15.18
C SER A 128 6.05 -11.24 -15.79
N ASP A 129 6.35 -10.90 -17.05
CA ASP A 129 5.75 -9.76 -17.74
C ASP A 129 4.25 -10.02 -18.03
N CYS A 130 3.91 -11.23 -18.48
CA CYS A 130 2.52 -11.64 -18.67
C CYS A 130 1.73 -11.59 -17.35
N TRP A 131 2.31 -12.11 -16.26
CA TRP A 131 1.69 -12.04 -14.93
C TRP A 131 1.52 -10.60 -14.46
N ARG A 132 2.54 -9.75 -14.64
CA ARG A 132 2.44 -8.31 -14.30
C ARG A 132 1.37 -7.60 -15.11
N ALA A 133 1.20 -7.93 -16.39
CA ALA A 133 0.16 -7.36 -17.25
C ALA A 133 -1.24 -7.77 -16.76
N ILE A 134 -1.45 -9.04 -16.43
CA ILE A 134 -2.73 -9.52 -15.86
C ILE A 134 -3.02 -8.83 -14.53
N ALA A 135 -2.04 -8.82 -13.62
CA ALA A 135 -2.18 -8.22 -12.29
C ALA A 135 -2.26 -6.69 -12.30
N SER A 136 -1.97 -6.02 -13.41
CA SER A 136 -2.13 -4.56 -13.53
C SER A 136 -3.59 -4.10 -13.45
N TYR A 137 -4.53 -5.01 -13.73
CA TYR A 137 -5.98 -4.78 -13.61
C TYR A 137 -6.55 -5.19 -12.25
N LEU A 138 -5.72 -5.64 -11.31
CA LEU A 138 -6.14 -6.24 -10.05
C LEU A 138 -5.60 -5.47 -8.84
N MET A 139 -6.49 -5.26 -7.87
CA MET A 139 -6.17 -4.72 -6.54
C MET A 139 -6.13 -5.86 -5.52
N VAL A 140 -5.23 -5.79 -4.53
CA VAL A 140 -5.14 -6.82 -3.47
C VAL A 140 -6.47 -6.95 -2.72
N THR A 141 -7.21 -5.85 -2.62
CA THR A 141 -8.54 -5.78 -2.02
C THR A 141 -9.66 -6.44 -2.83
N ASP A 142 -9.44 -6.81 -4.10
CA ASP A 142 -10.45 -7.48 -4.93
C ASP A 142 -10.77 -8.89 -4.42
N ILE A 143 -9.84 -9.50 -3.68
CA ILE A 143 -10.03 -10.79 -3.01
C ILE A 143 -10.37 -10.51 -1.54
N PRO A 144 -11.52 -10.93 -1.00
CA PRO A 144 -11.83 -10.73 0.42
C PRO A 144 -10.78 -11.37 1.34
N SER A 145 -10.45 -10.72 2.46
CA SER A 145 -9.66 -11.36 3.52
C SER A 145 -10.46 -12.51 4.12
N ARG A 146 -9.82 -13.68 4.29
CA ARG A 146 -10.40 -14.84 4.97
C ARG A 146 -10.51 -14.62 6.47
#